data_AF-A0A3P7NZP0-F1
#
_entry.id   AF-A0A3P7NZP0-F1
#
_cell.length_a   1.000
_cell.length_b   1.000
_cell.length_c   1.000
_cell.angle_alpha   90.00
_cell.angle_beta   90.00
_cell.angle_gamma   90.00
#
_symmetry.space_group_name_H-M   'P 1'
#
loop_
_entity.id
_entity.type
_entity.pdbx_description
1 polymer ?
#
loop_
_entity_poly.entity_id
_entity_poly.type
_entity_poly.pdbx_seq_one_letter_code
_entity_poly.pdbx_strand_id
1 'polypeptide(L)'
;MALPCCTFARLSDSDRARNEANKQIEKLIEKEKRNFRSTHRLLLLGAGESGKSTIVKQMRILHIDGFSDAEKKEKIVDIRKNLRDAICAFFVKCAQIWKDEGVQECYERSNEYQLIDCAKYFLERTAELGKPDYIPTEQDILRCRVLTSGIFETKFTVDKVQFHMFDVGGQREERRKWIQCFNDVTAIIFVAACSSYNMVLREDPNQNRVRESLELLGSIWNNRSDIVEFYYFIMSAAFYRLNFSFEHLAVIFLHILSPISYLFTKTYSRGPLCKEY
;
A
#
# COMPACT_ATOMS: atom_id res chain seq x y z
N MET A 1 -15.17 -89.41 59.93
CA MET A 1 -15.42 -88.22 59.10
C MET A 1 -14.08 -87.65 58.68
N ALA A 2 -13.84 -87.55 57.38
CA ALA A 2 -12.62 -87.01 56.80
C ALA A 2 -12.90 -85.66 56.12
N LEU A 3 -11.88 -84.79 56.17
CA LEU A 3 -11.65 -83.49 55.50
C LEU A 3 -12.39 -82.23 56.02
N PRO A 4 -11.82 -81.01 55.84
CA PRO A 4 -10.60 -80.70 55.07
C PRO A 4 -9.50 -79.84 55.75
N CYS A 5 -8.26 -80.24 55.46
CA CYS A 5 -7.00 -79.54 55.64
C CYS A 5 -6.79 -78.45 54.55
N CYS A 6 -7.75 -77.52 54.35
CA CYS A 6 -7.71 -76.58 53.22
C CYS A 6 -7.59 -75.09 53.57
N THR A 7 -7.64 -74.71 54.85
CA THR A 7 -7.65 -73.30 55.28
C THR A 7 -6.25 -72.71 55.48
N PHE A 8 -5.25 -73.53 55.81
CA PHE A 8 -3.86 -73.06 56.02
C PHE A 8 -3.13 -72.76 54.70
N ALA A 9 -3.52 -73.40 53.59
CA ALA A 9 -2.93 -73.18 52.27
C ALA A 9 -3.37 -71.86 51.61
N ARG A 10 -4.56 -71.33 51.94
CA ARG A 10 -5.11 -70.12 51.31
C ARG A 10 -4.45 -68.81 51.78
N LEU A 11 -3.98 -68.75 53.03
CA LEU A 11 -3.26 -67.58 53.57
C LEU A 11 -1.86 -67.45 52.95
N SER A 12 -1.17 -68.58 52.73
CA SER A 12 0.15 -68.59 52.07
C SER A 12 0.11 -68.22 50.60
N ASP A 13 -1.00 -68.50 49.90
CA ASP A 13 -1.16 -68.16 48.49
C ASP A 13 -1.41 -66.66 48.27
N SER A 14 -2.16 -65.98 49.15
CA SER A 14 -2.34 -64.52 49.06
C SER A 14 -1.06 -63.75 49.41
N ASP A 15 -0.29 -64.25 50.39
CA ASP A 15 1.00 -63.65 50.74
C ASP A 15 2.06 -63.89 49.65
N ARG A 16 2.04 -65.04 48.96
CA ARG A 16 2.84 -65.27 47.76
C ARG A 16 2.47 -64.34 46.62
N ALA A 17 1.17 -64.18 46.32
CA ALA A 17 0.72 -63.26 45.28
C ALA A 17 1.11 -61.80 45.58
N ARG A 18 1.01 -61.37 46.85
CA ARG A 18 1.44 -60.05 47.31
C ARG A 18 2.95 -59.86 47.22
N ASN A 19 3.74 -60.87 47.58
CA ASN A 19 5.19 -60.83 47.45
C ASN A 19 5.65 -60.84 45.99
N GLU A 20 4.97 -61.58 45.11
CA GLU A 20 5.24 -61.58 43.68
C GLU A 20 4.93 -60.20 43.06
N ALA A 21 3.81 -59.58 43.45
CA ALA A 21 3.46 -58.21 43.06
C ALA A 21 4.48 -57.18 43.57
N ASN A 22 4.89 -57.25 44.83
CA ASN A 22 5.92 -56.37 45.39
C ASN A 22 7.26 -56.52 44.66
N LYS A 23 7.66 -57.75 44.33
CA LYS A 23 8.88 -58.05 43.57
C LYS A 23 8.80 -57.54 42.13
N GLN A 24 7.62 -57.54 41.51
CA GLN A 24 7.39 -56.91 40.21
C GLN A 24 7.49 -55.38 40.29
N ILE A 25 6.94 -54.77 41.34
CA ILE A 25 7.02 -53.32 41.59
C ILE A 25 8.47 -52.89 41.83
N GLU A 26 9.24 -53.60 42.65
CA GLU A 26 10.65 -53.30 42.89
C GLU A 26 11.47 -53.37 41.60
N LYS A 27 11.24 -54.40 40.75
CA LYS A 27 11.87 -54.49 39.43
C LYS A 27 11.52 -53.32 38.52
N LEU A 28 10.26 -52.85 38.55
CA LEU A 28 9.83 -51.67 37.78
C LEU A 28 10.52 -50.40 38.29
N ILE A 29 10.56 -50.19 39.61
CA ILE A 29 11.22 -49.04 40.24
C ILE A 29 12.71 -49.02 39.90
N GLU A 30 13.37 -50.16 39.92
CA GLU A 30 14.81 -50.26 39.65
C GLU A 30 15.12 -50.03 38.16
N LYS A 31 14.22 -50.47 37.27
CA LYS A 31 14.26 -50.15 35.84
C LYS A 31 14.03 -48.66 35.59
N GLU A 32 13.05 -48.04 36.25
CA GLU A 32 12.83 -46.59 36.18
C GLU A 32 13.99 -45.78 36.74
N LYS A 33 14.59 -46.20 37.87
CA LYS A 33 15.78 -45.55 38.43
C LYS A 33 16.97 -45.60 37.48
N ARG A 34 17.16 -46.70 36.75
CA ARG A 34 18.19 -46.79 35.70
C ARG A 34 17.88 -45.87 34.54
N ASN A 35 16.65 -45.91 34.01
CA ASN A 35 16.22 -45.03 32.93
C ASN A 35 16.38 -43.55 33.30
N PHE A 36 15.98 -43.18 34.52
CA PHE A 36 16.11 -41.84 35.05
C PHE A 36 17.57 -41.40 35.18
N ARG A 37 18.47 -42.27 35.67
CA ARG A 37 19.91 -42.00 35.72
C ARG A 37 20.54 -41.85 34.33
N SER A 38 20.07 -42.59 33.33
CA SER A 38 20.55 -42.48 31.95
C SER A 38 19.94 -41.33 31.15
N THR A 39 18.89 -40.68 31.65
CA THR A 39 18.19 -39.60 30.94
C THR A 39 18.84 -38.25 31.22
N HIS A 40 19.28 -37.57 30.16
CA HIS A 40 19.82 -36.22 30.25
C HIS A 40 18.67 -35.20 30.27
N ARG A 41 18.51 -34.49 31.40
CA ARG A 41 17.43 -33.51 31.61
C ARG A 41 17.95 -32.12 31.31
N LEU A 42 17.38 -31.47 30.29
CA LEU A 42 17.77 -30.14 29.83
C LEU A 42 16.67 -29.13 30.18
N LEU A 43 17.07 -27.96 30.68
CA LEU A 43 16.18 -26.83 30.98
C LEU A 43 16.59 -25.62 30.13
N LEU A 44 15.64 -25.05 29.40
CA LEU A 44 15.84 -23.85 28.58
C LEU A 44 15.33 -22.61 29.33
N LEU A 45 16.23 -21.72 29.73
CA LEU A 45 15.92 -20.44 30.38
C LEU A 45 16.37 -19.26 29.51
N GLY A 46 15.72 -18.11 29.68
CA GLY A 46 16.03 -16.89 28.91
C GLY A 46 14.85 -15.92 28.86
N ALA A 47 15.12 -14.68 28.48
CA ALA A 47 14.12 -13.61 28.36
C ALA A 47 13.00 -13.94 27.35
N GLY A 48 11.89 -13.21 27.39
CA GLY A 48 10.86 -13.28 26.35
C GLY A 48 11.48 -13.17 24.96
N GLU A 49 10.95 -13.91 23.99
CA GLU A 49 11.38 -13.85 22.57
C GLU A 49 12.83 -14.27 22.27
N SER A 50 13.59 -14.75 23.27
CA SER A 50 14.99 -15.21 23.11
C SER A 50 15.18 -16.49 22.27
N GLY A 51 14.15 -16.99 21.59
CA GLY A 51 14.24 -18.16 20.71
C GLY A 51 14.17 -19.54 21.40
N LYS A 52 13.88 -19.64 22.70
CA LYS A 52 13.77 -20.94 23.42
C LYS A 52 12.85 -21.92 22.73
N SER A 53 11.62 -21.48 22.40
CA SER A 53 10.65 -22.31 21.70
C SER A 53 11.11 -22.70 20.29
N THR A 54 11.93 -21.86 19.65
CA THR A 54 12.54 -22.16 18.35
C THR A 54 13.54 -23.30 18.47
N ILE A 55 14.39 -23.30 19.51
CA ILE A 55 15.34 -24.39 19.78
C ILE A 55 14.60 -25.71 19.98
N VAL A 56 13.52 -25.72 20.78
CA VAL A 56 12.71 -26.94 20.99
C VAL A 56 12.08 -27.43 19.68
N LYS A 57 11.54 -26.52 18.85
CA LYS A 57 10.96 -26.88 17.54
C LYS A 57 12.02 -27.46 16.60
N GLN A 58 13.23 -26.89 16.58
CA GLN A 58 14.35 -27.43 15.80
C GLN A 58 14.76 -28.83 16.26
N MET A 59 14.80 -29.07 17.58
CA MET A 59 15.07 -30.41 18.12
C MET A 59 14.01 -31.42 17.68
N ARG A 60 12.72 -31.05 17.64
CA ARG A 60 11.65 -31.91 17.10
C ARG A 60 11.85 -32.22 15.61
N ILE A 61 12.19 -31.22 14.80
CA ILE A 61 12.45 -31.41 13.36
C ILE A 61 13.60 -32.39 13.14
N LEU A 62 14.68 -32.24 13.90
CA LEU A 62 15.90 -33.02 13.69
C LEU A 62 15.84 -34.43 14.29
N HIS A 63 15.07 -34.67 15.36
CA HIS A 63 15.14 -35.92 16.14
C HIS A 63 13.79 -36.62 16.36
N ILE A 64 12.65 -36.01 16.00
CA ILE A 64 11.31 -36.54 16.30
C ILE A 64 10.35 -36.29 15.12
N ASP A 65 10.65 -36.86 13.94
CA ASP A 65 9.82 -36.87 12.71
C ASP A 65 9.06 -35.56 12.38
N GLY A 66 9.58 -34.42 12.84
CA GLY A 66 8.99 -33.09 12.67
C GLY A 66 7.58 -32.90 13.26
N PHE A 67 6.70 -32.38 12.40
CA PHE A 67 5.32 -31.99 12.73
C PHE A 67 4.35 -32.70 11.78
N SER A 68 3.27 -33.22 12.34
CA SER A 68 2.18 -33.81 11.56
C SER A 68 1.46 -32.76 10.73
N ASP A 69 0.78 -33.19 9.66
CA ASP A 69 0.02 -32.27 8.81
C ASP A 69 -1.18 -31.62 9.53
N ALA A 70 -1.73 -32.29 10.56
CA ALA A 70 -2.72 -31.70 11.45
C ALA A 70 -2.12 -30.53 12.25
N GLU A 71 -0.97 -30.72 12.90
CA GLU A 71 -0.27 -29.64 13.62
C GLU A 71 0.09 -28.46 12.70
N LYS A 72 0.55 -28.75 11.47
CA LYS A 72 0.86 -27.69 10.49
C LYS A 72 -0.39 -26.87 10.14
N LYS A 73 -1.54 -27.53 9.95
CA LYS A 73 -2.82 -26.86 9.66
C LYS A 73 -3.26 -25.97 10.81
N GLU A 74 -3.13 -26.43 12.05
CA GLU A 74 -3.44 -25.62 13.23
C GLU A 74 -2.56 -24.35 13.29
N LYS A 75 -1.29 -24.44 12.88
CA LYS A 75 -0.36 -23.30 12.84
C LYS A 75 -0.66 -22.24 11.79
N ILE A 76 -1.51 -22.51 10.81
CA ILE A 76 -1.91 -21.51 9.81
C ILE A 76 -2.57 -20.30 10.49
N VAL A 77 -3.38 -20.53 11.52
CA VAL A 77 -4.09 -19.46 12.24
C VAL A 77 -3.10 -18.56 12.97
N ASP A 78 -2.14 -19.15 13.69
CA ASP A 78 -1.07 -18.45 14.40
C ASP A 78 -0.21 -17.62 13.44
N ILE A 79 0.21 -18.21 12.31
CA ILE A 79 1.03 -17.52 11.30
C ILE A 79 0.29 -16.31 10.72
N ARG A 80 -0.98 -16.50 10.34
CA ARG A 80 -1.81 -15.40 9.82
C ARG A 80 -2.03 -14.30 10.86
N LYS A 81 -2.20 -14.67 12.13
CA LYS A 81 -2.32 -13.71 13.23
C LYS A 81 -1.03 -12.90 13.38
N ASN A 82 0.12 -13.56 13.47
CA ASN A 82 1.41 -12.87 13.60
C ASN A 82 1.67 -11.91 12.44
N LEU A 83 1.31 -12.30 11.21
CA LEU A 83 1.42 -11.42 10.04
C LEU A 83 0.53 -10.17 10.17
N ARG A 84 -0.73 -10.35 10.56
CA ARG A 84 -1.65 -9.22 10.80
C ARG A 84 -1.13 -8.31 11.90
N ASP A 85 -0.71 -8.87 13.03
CA ASP A 85 -0.21 -8.09 14.17
C ASP A 85 1.04 -7.28 13.78
N ALA A 86 1.95 -7.87 13.00
CA ALA A 86 3.13 -7.17 12.48
C ALA A 86 2.77 -6.02 11.52
N ILE A 87 1.82 -6.25 10.61
CA ILE A 87 1.35 -5.21 9.68
C ILE A 87 0.66 -4.08 10.46
N CYS A 88 -0.25 -4.40 11.38
CA CYS A 88 -0.91 -3.41 12.23
C CYS A 88 0.10 -2.57 13.01
N ALA A 89 1.13 -3.21 13.61
CA ALA A 89 2.19 -2.52 14.32
C ALA A 89 2.98 -1.57 13.39
N PHE A 90 3.23 -1.97 12.14
CA PHE A 90 3.88 -1.13 11.14
C PHE A 90 3.06 0.13 10.85
N PHE A 91 1.76 0.01 10.56
CA PHE A 91 0.89 1.17 10.31
C PHE A 91 0.83 2.13 11.51
N VAL A 92 0.74 1.60 12.73
CA VAL A 92 0.79 2.42 13.96
C VAL A 92 2.11 3.19 14.05
N LYS A 93 3.25 2.55 13.74
CA LYS A 93 4.56 3.21 13.77
C LYS A 93 4.69 4.27 12.68
N CYS A 94 4.23 4.01 11.46
CA CYS A 94 4.18 5.00 10.40
C CYS A 94 3.32 6.22 10.79
N ALA A 95 2.16 6.00 11.43
CA ALA A 95 1.33 7.09 11.94
C ALA A 95 2.00 7.91 13.06
N GLN A 96 2.85 7.28 13.88
CA GLN A 96 3.65 7.97 14.89
C GLN A 96 4.78 8.79 14.25
N ILE A 97 5.53 8.19 13.31
CA ILE A 97 6.62 8.85 12.59
C ILE A 97 6.10 10.03 11.79
N TRP A 98 4.92 9.92 11.16
CA TRP A 98 4.33 11.03 10.42
C TRP A 98 4.06 12.26 11.31
N LYS A 99 3.78 12.07 12.60
CA LYS A 99 3.55 13.18 13.54
C LYS A 99 4.84 13.84 14.03
N ASP A 100 6.01 13.29 13.70
CA ASP A 100 7.28 13.86 14.06
C ASP A 100 7.51 15.20 13.35
N GLU A 101 7.99 16.21 14.08
CA GLU A 101 8.20 17.55 13.54
C GLU A 101 9.25 17.57 12.43
N GLY A 102 10.33 16.79 12.55
CA GLY A 102 11.36 16.67 11.52
C GLY A 102 10.84 16.02 10.25
N VAL A 103 9.94 15.05 10.37
CA VAL A 103 9.26 14.43 9.22
C VAL A 103 8.31 15.43 8.54
N GLN A 104 7.56 16.22 9.31
CA GLN A 104 6.72 17.29 8.77
C GLN A 104 7.55 18.37 8.07
N GLU A 105 8.66 18.80 8.65
CA GLU A 105 9.58 19.77 8.03
C GLU A 105 10.17 19.21 6.72
N CYS A 106 10.58 17.94 6.73
CA CYS A 106 11.05 17.26 5.52
C CYS A 106 9.96 17.23 4.43
N TYR A 107 8.70 17.00 4.81
CA TYR A 107 7.57 17.02 3.88
C TYR A 107 7.28 18.41 3.29
N GLU A 108 7.38 19.48 4.07
CA GLU A 108 7.20 20.85 3.55
C GLU A 108 8.26 21.21 2.50
N ARG A 109 9.43 20.57 2.56
CA ARG A 109 10.51 20.66 1.57
C ARG A 109 10.44 19.58 0.48
N SER A 110 9.28 18.93 0.33
CA SER A 110 9.10 17.84 -0.64
C SER A 110 9.27 18.24 -2.11
N ASN A 111 9.30 19.53 -2.43
CA ASN A 111 9.66 20.01 -3.76
C ASN A 111 11.15 19.78 -4.11
N GLU A 112 12.01 19.52 -3.12
CA GLU A 112 13.44 19.24 -3.31
C GLU A 112 13.72 17.79 -3.74
N TYR A 113 12.73 16.90 -3.63
CA TYR A 113 12.87 15.48 -3.97
C TYR A 113 11.59 14.93 -4.62
N GLN A 114 11.63 13.68 -5.09
CA GLN A 114 10.48 13.08 -5.78
C GLN A 114 9.55 12.40 -4.76
N LEU A 115 8.56 13.14 -4.27
CA LEU A 115 7.46 12.60 -3.47
C LEU A 115 6.20 12.39 -4.33
N ILE A 116 5.38 11.39 -3.98
CA ILE A 116 4.08 11.17 -4.62
C ILE A 116 3.04 12.16 -4.07
N ASP A 117 2.21 12.71 -4.95
CA ASP A 117 1.24 13.77 -4.59
C ASP A 117 0.21 13.32 -3.54
N CYS A 118 -0.13 12.04 -3.51
CA CYS A 118 -1.06 11.47 -2.54
C CYS A 118 -0.43 11.09 -1.19
N ALA A 119 0.88 11.30 -1.00
CA ALA A 119 1.61 10.87 0.21
C ALA A 119 0.96 11.42 1.49
N LYS A 120 0.74 12.74 1.57
CA LYS A 120 0.13 13.39 2.74
C LYS A 120 -1.23 12.80 3.08
N TYR A 121 -2.12 12.69 2.08
CA TYR A 121 -3.47 12.18 2.24
C TYR A 121 -3.50 10.78 2.87
N PHE A 122 -2.64 9.87 2.41
CA PHE A 122 -2.57 8.52 2.96
C PHE A 122 -1.80 8.47 4.29
N LEU A 123 -0.73 9.25 4.45
CA LEU A 123 0.08 9.25 5.67
C LEU A 123 -0.70 9.79 6.88
N GLU A 124 -1.54 10.81 6.69
CA GLU A 124 -2.45 11.34 7.71
C GLU A 124 -3.47 10.29 8.18
N ARG A 125 -3.83 9.34 7.31
CA ARG A 125 -4.85 8.31 7.55
C ARG A 125 -4.27 6.92 7.77
N THR A 126 -2.95 6.80 7.91
CA THR A 126 -2.23 5.51 8.04
C THR A 126 -2.85 4.58 9.08
N ALA A 127 -3.27 5.11 10.24
CA ALA A 127 -3.90 4.30 11.30
C ALA A 127 -5.26 3.71 10.90
N GLU A 128 -6.03 4.41 10.04
CA GLU A 128 -7.29 3.91 9.49
C GLU A 128 -7.04 2.87 8.39
N LEU A 129 -6.09 3.16 7.49
CA LEU A 129 -5.73 2.29 6.38
C LEU A 129 -5.14 0.95 6.84
N GLY A 130 -4.51 0.93 8.02
CA GLY A 130 -3.97 -0.28 8.64
C GLY A 130 -5.01 -1.20 9.28
N LYS A 131 -6.28 -0.81 9.34
CA LYS A 131 -7.33 -1.64 9.93
C LYS A 131 -7.64 -2.85 9.04
N PRO A 132 -7.88 -4.04 9.62
CA PRO A 132 -8.11 -5.27 8.86
C PRO A 132 -9.42 -5.25 8.05
N ASP A 133 -10.36 -4.37 8.41
CA ASP A 133 -11.67 -4.17 7.78
C ASP A 133 -11.74 -2.89 6.93
N TYR A 134 -10.59 -2.29 6.60
CA TYR A 134 -10.54 -1.09 5.75
C TYR A 134 -11.13 -1.37 4.35
N ILE A 135 -12.09 -0.53 3.94
CA ILE A 135 -12.67 -0.49 2.61
C ILE A 135 -12.39 0.90 2.01
N PRO A 136 -11.76 1.00 0.83
CA PRO A 136 -11.46 2.29 0.21
C PRO A 136 -12.71 3.10 -0.10
N THR A 137 -12.68 4.39 0.24
CA THR A 137 -13.69 5.37 -0.20
C THR A 137 -13.46 5.78 -1.65
N GLU A 138 -14.44 6.42 -2.28
CA GLU A 138 -14.27 7.01 -3.61
C GLU A 138 -13.11 8.01 -3.65
N GLN A 139 -12.92 8.79 -2.57
CA GLN A 139 -11.79 9.71 -2.46
C GLN A 139 -10.43 8.98 -2.41
N ASP A 140 -10.37 7.81 -1.77
CA ASP A 140 -9.17 6.97 -1.76
C ASP A 140 -8.86 6.46 -3.16
N ILE A 141 -9.88 6.04 -3.91
CA ILE A 141 -9.75 5.57 -5.29
C ILE A 141 -9.24 6.71 -6.19
N LEU A 142 -9.82 7.91 -6.08
CA LEU A 142 -9.41 9.08 -6.87
C LEU A 142 -7.99 9.55 -6.57
N ARG A 143 -7.51 9.37 -5.33
CA ARG A 143 -6.15 9.76 -4.91
C ARG A 143 -5.13 8.63 -5.09
N CYS A 144 -5.58 7.40 -5.28
CA CYS A 144 -4.71 6.25 -5.51
C CYS A 144 -3.94 6.45 -6.81
N ARG A 145 -2.60 6.45 -6.72
CA ARG A 145 -1.76 6.64 -7.90
C ARG A 145 -1.52 5.29 -8.57
N VAL A 146 -2.07 5.13 -9.77
CA VAL A 146 -1.71 4.04 -10.69
C VAL A 146 -1.00 4.68 -11.88
N LEU A 147 0.16 4.15 -12.26
CA LEU A 147 0.85 4.61 -13.46
C LEU A 147 0.10 4.07 -14.68
N THR A 148 -0.60 4.94 -15.40
CA THR A 148 -1.27 4.58 -16.65
C THR A 148 -0.21 4.24 -17.71
N SER A 149 -0.18 2.98 -18.15
CA SER A 149 0.59 2.53 -19.31
C SER A 149 -0.37 2.09 -20.41
N GLY A 150 -0.19 2.61 -21.62
CA GLY A 150 -1.10 2.37 -22.74
C GLY A 150 -2.22 3.40 -22.87
N ILE A 151 -3.27 2.98 -23.58
CA ILE A 151 -4.46 3.76 -23.93
C ILE A 151 -5.65 3.03 -23.30
N PHE A 152 -6.47 3.75 -22.54
CA PHE A 152 -7.67 3.23 -21.92
C PHE A 152 -8.90 3.96 -22.47
N GLU A 153 -9.92 3.20 -22.85
CA GLU A 153 -11.13 3.74 -23.44
C GLU A 153 -12.30 3.64 -22.47
N THR A 154 -13.02 4.74 -22.29
CA THR A 154 -14.24 4.78 -21.47
C THR A 154 -15.37 5.39 -22.26
N LYS A 155 -16.50 4.68 -22.35
CA LYS A 155 -17.72 5.15 -23.00
C LYS A 155 -18.77 5.45 -21.94
N PHE A 156 -19.39 6.62 -22.00
CA PHE A 156 -20.43 7.04 -21.06
C PHE A 156 -21.45 7.93 -21.77
N THR A 157 -22.58 8.20 -21.11
CA THR A 157 -23.65 9.03 -21.67
C THR A 157 -24.06 10.10 -20.66
N VAL A 158 -24.14 11.35 -21.10
CA VAL A 158 -24.62 12.49 -20.29
C VAL A 158 -25.75 13.14 -21.08
N ASP A 159 -26.93 13.26 -20.48
CA ASP A 159 -28.10 13.88 -21.10
C ASP A 159 -28.40 13.39 -22.53
N LYS A 160 -28.30 12.07 -22.74
CA LYS A 160 -28.49 11.36 -24.02
C LYS A 160 -27.39 11.58 -25.08
N VAL A 161 -26.35 12.34 -24.76
CA VAL A 161 -25.14 12.49 -25.60
C VAL A 161 -24.13 11.42 -25.21
N GLN A 162 -23.66 10.64 -26.18
CA GLN A 162 -22.64 9.61 -25.95
C GLN A 162 -21.24 10.23 -26.03
N PHE A 163 -20.41 9.92 -25.06
CA PHE A 163 -19.01 10.32 -24.98
C PHE A 163 -18.12 9.08 -25.02
N HIS A 164 -17.04 9.15 -25.80
CA HIS A 164 -15.98 8.16 -25.86
C HIS A 164 -14.67 8.85 -25.51
N MET A 165 -14.20 8.62 -24.30
CA MET A 165 -13.01 9.25 -23.74
C MET A 165 -11.83 8.28 -23.77
N PHE A 166 -10.68 8.80 -24.19
CA PHE A 166 -9.40 8.08 -24.22
C PHE A 166 -8.50 8.65 -23.12
N ASP A 167 -8.09 7.82 -22.17
CA ASP A 167 -7.08 8.13 -21.16
C ASP A 167 -5.73 7.54 -21.62
N VAL A 168 -4.74 8.42 -21.79
CA VAL A 168 -3.42 8.06 -22.32
C VAL A 168 -2.33 8.40 -21.32
N GLY A 169 -1.34 7.51 -21.19
CA GLY A 169 -0.19 7.74 -20.31
C GLY A 169 0.55 9.05 -20.63
N GLY A 170 0.79 9.87 -19.60
CA GLY A 170 1.47 11.18 -19.71
C GLY A 170 3.01 11.13 -19.73
N GLN A 171 3.59 9.99 -19.36
CA GLN A 171 5.05 9.77 -19.31
C GLN A 171 5.67 9.84 -20.70
N ARG A 172 6.92 10.32 -20.83
CA ARG A 172 7.52 10.58 -22.16
C ARG A 172 7.56 9.31 -23.03
N GLU A 173 7.83 8.15 -22.43
CA GLU A 173 7.89 6.87 -23.14
C GLU A 173 6.54 6.42 -23.73
N GLU A 174 5.43 6.82 -23.08
CA GLU A 174 4.06 6.48 -23.46
C GLU A 174 3.52 7.38 -24.58
N ARG A 175 4.08 8.59 -24.76
CA ARG A 175 3.57 9.59 -25.72
C ARG A 175 3.62 9.14 -27.18
N ARG A 176 4.48 8.19 -27.53
CA ARG A 176 4.53 7.59 -28.88
C ARG A 176 3.22 6.90 -29.26
N LYS A 177 2.44 6.43 -28.29
CA LYS A 177 1.15 5.76 -28.50
C LYS A 177 0.02 6.75 -28.82
N TRP A 178 0.17 8.03 -28.45
CA TRP A 178 -0.89 9.03 -28.60
C TRP A 178 -1.35 9.20 -30.06
N ILE A 179 -0.43 8.99 -31.03
CA ILE A 179 -0.74 9.04 -32.47
C ILE A 179 -1.94 8.16 -32.85
N GLN A 180 -2.14 7.05 -32.14
CA GLN A 180 -3.22 6.09 -32.40
C GLN A 180 -4.60 6.65 -32.06
N CYS A 181 -4.68 7.67 -31.20
CA CYS A 181 -5.94 8.27 -30.75
C CYS A 181 -6.34 9.49 -31.58
N PHE A 182 -5.40 10.17 -32.25
CA PHE A 182 -5.66 11.48 -32.87
C PHE A 182 -6.59 11.45 -34.09
N ASN A 183 -6.79 10.30 -34.73
CA ASN A 183 -7.60 10.23 -35.95
C ASN A 183 -9.12 10.30 -35.68
N ASP A 184 -9.54 10.04 -34.44
CA ASP A 184 -10.96 9.85 -34.09
C ASP A 184 -11.43 10.78 -32.94
N VAL A 185 -10.73 11.90 -32.70
CA VAL A 185 -11.04 12.82 -31.59
C VAL A 185 -11.66 14.13 -32.08
N THR A 186 -12.81 14.49 -31.50
CA THR A 186 -13.48 15.79 -31.74
C THR A 186 -12.85 16.92 -30.92
N ALA A 187 -12.35 16.60 -29.72
CA ALA A 187 -11.79 17.59 -28.80
C ALA A 187 -10.62 17.02 -28.02
N ILE A 188 -9.68 17.88 -27.64
CA ILE A 188 -8.59 17.56 -26.71
C ILE A 188 -8.80 18.30 -25.40
N ILE A 189 -8.78 17.56 -24.30
CA ILE A 189 -8.75 18.11 -22.95
C ILE A 189 -7.30 18.01 -22.44
N PHE A 190 -6.61 19.15 -22.37
CA PHE A 190 -5.23 19.23 -21.88
C PHE A 190 -5.22 19.61 -20.40
N VAL A 191 -4.60 18.77 -19.57
CA VAL A 191 -4.50 18.98 -18.12
C VAL A 191 -3.08 19.35 -17.73
N ALA A 192 -2.91 20.48 -17.05
CA ALA A 192 -1.62 21.00 -16.58
C ALA A 192 -1.59 21.14 -15.05
N ALA A 193 -0.60 20.53 -14.40
CA ALA A 193 -0.38 20.62 -12.97
C ALA A 193 0.44 21.87 -12.59
N CYS A 194 -0.17 23.05 -12.60
CA CYS A 194 0.51 24.32 -12.29
C CYS A 194 1.04 24.40 -10.85
N SER A 195 0.45 23.62 -9.94
CA SER A 195 0.98 23.39 -8.59
C SER A 195 2.41 22.89 -8.54
N SER A 196 2.92 22.29 -9.63
CA SER A 196 4.26 21.75 -9.71
C SER A 196 5.29 22.72 -10.30
N TYR A 197 5.05 24.04 -10.25
CA TYR A 197 5.96 25.04 -10.82
C TYR A 197 7.38 25.03 -10.21
N ASN A 198 7.52 24.55 -8.98
CA ASN A 198 8.79 24.41 -8.26
C ASN A 198 9.34 22.97 -8.28
N MET A 199 8.79 22.08 -9.11
CA MET A 199 9.20 20.68 -9.20
C MET A 199 9.83 20.37 -10.57
N VAL A 200 10.69 19.35 -10.58
CA VAL A 200 11.29 18.78 -11.79
C VAL A 200 10.64 17.44 -12.16
N LEU A 201 10.75 17.02 -13.42
CA LEU A 201 10.26 15.73 -13.88
C LEU A 201 10.96 14.58 -13.16
N ARG A 202 10.25 13.47 -12.96
CA ARG A 202 10.85 12.25 -12.40
C ARG A 202 11.82 11.58 -13.38
N GLU A 203 11.50 11.66 -14.67
CA GLU A 203 12.27 11.08 -15.78
C GLU A 203 13.47 11.96 -16.16
N ASP A 204 13.45 13.24 -15.81
CA ASP A 204 14.46 14.24 -16.20
C ASP A 204 14.60 15.33 -15.14
N PRO A 205 15.60 15.22 -14.23
CA PRO A 205 15.81 16.17 -13.14
C PRO A 205 16.15 17.59 -13.60
N ASN A 206 16.55 17.79 -14.86
CA ASN A 206 16.90 19.11 -15.39
C ASN A 206 15.69 19.85 -16.00
N GLN A 207 14.56 19.16 -16.15
CA GLN A 207 13.37 19.72 -16.77
C GLN A 207 12.30 20.04 -15.72
N ASN A 208 11.87 21.30 -15.70
CA ASN A 208 10.76 21.76 -14.86
C ASN A 208 9.41 21.20 -15.36
N ARG A 209 8.53 20.77 -14.44
CA ARG A 209 7.25 20.13 -14.80
C ARG A 209 6.29 21.05 -15.56
N VAL A 210 6.19 22.33 -15.16
CA VAL A 210 5.30 23.30 -15.83
C VAL A 210 5.87 23.70 -17.18
N ARG A 211 7.18 23.88 -17.29
CA ARG A 211 7.86 24.14 -18.55
C ARG A 211 7.64 23.01 -19.56
N GLU A 212 7.81 21.76 -19.14
CA GLU A 212 7.49 20.59 -19.97
C GLU A 212 6.03 20.61 -20.46
N SER A 213 5.09 20.95 -19.58
CA SER A 213 3.67 21.00 -19.93
C SER A 213 3.39 22.07 -21.01
N LEU A 214 4.03 23.25 -20.92
CA LEU A 214 3.93 24.30 -21.92
C LEU A 214 4.58 23.92 -23.26
N GLU A 215 5.76 23.30 -23.22
CA GLU A 215 6.47 22.82 -24.43
C GLU A 215 5.67 21.72 -25.13
N LEU A 216 5.10 20.79 -24.36
CA LEU A 216 4.22 19.74 -24.86
C LEU A 216 2.95 20.31 -25.48
N LEU A 217 2.32 21.29 -24.82
CA LEU A 217 1.14 21.95 -25.35
C LEU A 217 1.45 22.63 -26.69
N GLY A 218 2.54 23.40 -26.77
CA GLY A 218 2.98 24.03 -28.01
C GLY A 218 3.21 23.01 -29.13
N SER A 219 3.80 21.86 -28.81
CA SER A 219 3.99 20.76 -29.76
C SER A 219 2.66 20.18 -30.27
N ILE A 220 1.69 19.92 -29.40
CA ILE A 220 0.37 19.41 -29.79
C ILE A 220 -0.35 20.43 -30.66
N TRP A 221 -0.35 21.70 -30.22
CA TRP A 221 -1.00 22.80 -30.92
C TRP A 221 -0.47 22.94 -32.35
N ASN A 222 0.86 23.03 -32.51
CA ASN A 222 1.47 23.25 -33.83
C ASN A 222 1.38 22.05 -34.77
N ASN A 223 1.29 20.83 -34.24
CA ASN A 223 1.26 19.61 -35.07
C ASN A 223 -0.16 19.14 -35.41
N ARG A 224 -1.19 19.59 -34.67
CA ARG A 224 -2.53 19.00 -34.74
C ARG A 224 -3.67 20.03 -34.76
N SER A 225 -3.36 21.33 -34.83
CA SER A 225 -4.37 22.40 -34.92
C SER A 225 -5.38 22.21 -36.07
N ASP A 226 -4.96 21.53 -37.13
CA ASP A 226 -5.74 21.41 -38.36
C ASP A 226 -6.74 20.23 -38.32
N ILE A 227 -6.60 19.33 -37.33
CA ILE A 227 -7.35 18.06 -37.24
C ILE A 227 -8.35 18.08 -36.08
N VAL A 228 -8.15 18.93 -35.07
CA VAL A 228 -8.94 18.94 -33.83
C VAL A 228 -9.83 20.17 -33.79
N GLU A 229 -11.14 19.97 -33.61
CA GLU A 229 -12.12 21.06 -33.63
C GLU A 229 -12.09 21.91 -32.33
N PHE A 230 -11.89 21.27 -31.17
CA PHE A 230 -11.96 21.95 -29.88
C PHE A 230 -10.79 21.61 -28.94
N TYR A 231 -10.30 22.62 -28.24
CA TYR A 231 -9.28 22.48 -27.19
C TYR A 231 -9.81 23.00 -25.86
N TYR A 232 -9.74 22.17 -24.83
CA TYR A 232 -10.10 22.51 -23.45
C TYR A 232 -8.86 22.44 -22.56
N PHE A 233 -8.72 23.41 -21.65
CA PHE A 233 -7.57 23.52 -20.75
C PHE A 233 -8.01 23.43 -19.30
N ILE A 234 -7.44 22.46 -18.57
CA ILE A 234 -7.66 22.30 -17.14
C ILE A 234 -6.33 22.53 -16.43
N MET A 235 -6.27 23.56 -15.57
CA MET A 235 -5.08 23.90 -14.81
C MET A 235 -5.33 23.65 -13.32
N SER A 236 -4.41 22.96 -12.64
CA SER A 236 -4.52 22.80 -11.19
C SER A 236 -4.32 24.15 -10.50
N ALA A 237 -5.26 24.54 -9.64
CA ALA A 237 -5.14 25.78 -8.88
C ALA A 237 -4.06 25.63 -7.79
N ALA A 238 -2.99 26.42 -7.89
CA ALA A 238 -2.00 26.59 -6.83
C ALA A 238 -1.57 28.05 -6.61
N PHE A 239 -2.32 29.01 -7.14
CA PHE A 239 -2.06 30.43 -6.97
C PHE A 239 -2.80 31.01 -5.75
N TYR A 240 -2.59 30.44 -4.56
CA TYR A 240 -3.21 30.95 -3.32
C TYR A 240 -2.22 31.44 -2.24
N ARG A 241 -0.91 31.50 -2.49
CA ARG A 241 0.07 31.92 -1.46
C ARG A 241 1.10 32.98 -1.84
N LEU A 242 0.96 33.63 -2.99
CA LEU A 242 1.70 34.86 -3.30
C LEU A 242 0.67 35.96 -3.54
N ASN A 243 0.79 37.07 -2.81
CA ASN A 243 -0.09 38.25 -2.86
C ASN A 243 -0.26 38.80 -4.30
N PHE A 244 -1.16 38.20 -5.05
CA PHE A 244 -1.82 38.80 -6.22
C PHE A 244 -3.30 38.90 -5.87
N SER A 245 -3.87 40.09 -6.03
CA SER A 245 -5.24 40.38 -5.61
C SER A 245 -6.25 39.45 -6.27
N PHE A 246 -7.17 38.95 -5.44
CA PHE A 246 -8.36 38.18 -5.76
C PHE A 246 -9.16 38.77 -6.94
N GLU A 247 -8.95 38.30 -8.18
CA GLU A 247 -9.96 38.37 -9.27
C GLU A 247 -9.86 37.22 -10.30
N HIS A 248 -8.94 36.26 -10.19
CA HIS A 248 -8.67 35.30 -11.29
C HIS A 248 -8.83 33.82 -10.88
N LEU A 249 -10.04 33.43 -10.51
CA LEU A 249 -10.52 32.04 -10.63
C LEU A 249 -11.48 31.96 -11.82
N ALA A 250 -10.92 31.89 -13.01
CA ALA A 250 -11.68 31.46 -14.17
C ALA A 250 -11.34 29.99 -14.41
N VAL A 251 -12.37 29.14 -14.39
CA VAL A 251 -12.41 28.01 -15.31
C VAL A 251 -12.26 28.63 -16.70
N ILE A 252 -11.05 28.62 -17.26
CA ILE A 252 -10.83 29.18 -18.60
C ILE A 252 -11.40 28.19 -19.60
N PHE A 253 -12.69 28.35 -19.92
CA PHE A 253 -13.30 27.74 -21.10
C PHE A 253 -12.81 28.54 -22.31
N LEU A 254 -11.59 28.22 -22.78
CA LEU A 254 -11.05 28.84 -23.98
C LEU A 254 -11.69 28.15 -25.19
N HIS A 255 -12.88 28.60 -25.62
CA HIS A 255 -13.35 28.30 -26.97
C HIS A 255 -12.42 29.06 -27.94
N ILE A 256 -11.29 28.45 -28.30
CA ILE A 256 -10.51 28.93 -29.45
C ILE A 256 -11.24 28.45 -30.70
N LEU A 257 -12.21 29.23 -31.17
CA LEU A 257 -12.59 29.20 -32.58
C LEU A 257 -11.45 29.88 -33.35
N SER A 258 -10.69 29.08 -34.10
CA SER A 258 -9.68 29.53 -35.06
C SER A 258 -10.26 30.54 -36.08
N PRO A 259 -9.48 31.40 -36.78
CA PRO A 259 -8.08 31.80 -36.62
C PRO A 259 -7.94 33.33 -36.55
N ILE A 260 -7.51 33.94 -35.44
CA ILE A 260 -6.87 35.28 -35.40
C ILE A 260 -6.34 35.50 -33.97
N SER A 261 -5.01 35.63 -33.86
CA SER A 261 -4.27 36.43 -32.88
C SER A 261 -4.35 36.20 -31.36
N TYR A 262 -3.12 36.11 -30.82
CA TYR A 262 -2.61 36.68 -29.57
C TYR A 262 -2.76 35.89 -28.27
N LEU A 263 -1.60 35.36 -27.83
CA LEU A 263 -1.25 35.19 -26.43
C LEU A 263 -1.03 36.58 -25.79
N PHE A 264 -1.36 36.68 -24.49
CA PHE A 264 -1.12 37.78 -23.54
C PHE A 264 -2.18 38.89 -23.37
N THR A 265 -2.88 38.77 -22.23
CA THR A 265 -3.23 39.82 -21.25
C THR A 265 -3.84 41.16 -21.70
N LYS A 266 -4.92 41.51 -20.99
CA LYS A 266 -5.59 42.81 -20.86
C LYS A 266 -6.45 43.26 -22.04
N THR A 267 -7.75 43.32 -21.75
CA THR A 267 -8.75 44.20 -22.35
C THR A 267 -8.16 45.57 -22.72
N TYR A 268 -8.07 45.84 -24.02
CA TYR A 268 -8.08 47.20 -24.55
C TYR A 268 -9.28 47.30 -25.49
N SER A 269 -10.37 47.86 -24.98
CA SER A 269 -11.47 48.35 -25.80
C SER A 269 -11.09 49.68 -26.42
N ARG A 270 -11.16 49.79 -27.75
CA ARG A 270 -11.12 51.08 -28.46
C ARG A 270 -12.32 51.94 -28.01
N GLY A 271 -12.03 53.08 -27.39
CA GLY A 271 -12.94 54.19 -27.06
C GLY A 271 -12.09 55.44 -26.79
N PRO A 272 -12.59 56.66 -27.07
CA PRO A 272 -11.78 57.77 -27.55
C PRO A 272 -10.79 58.32 -26.51
N LEU A 273 -9.66 58.77 -27.02
CA LEU A 273 -8.66 59.61 -26.33
C LEU A 273 -9.35 60.82 -25.68
N CYS A 274 -9.62 60.75 -24.39
CA CYS A 274 -9.73 61.95 -23.58
C CYS A 274 -8.32 62.48 -23.38
N LYS A 275 -8.04 63.59 -24.06
CA LYS A 275 -7.04 64.57 -23.66
C LYS A 275 -7.27 64.93 -22.19
N GLU A 276 -6.20 65.10 -21.43
CA GLU A 276 -6.05 66.28 -20.58
C GLU A 276 -4.58 66.43 -20.16
N TYR A 277 -4.22 67.72 -20.10
CA TYR A 277 -2.97 68.44 -19.88
C TYR A 277 -1.85 67.78 -19.07
#